data_AF-A0A9E3WHX7-F1
#
_entry.id   AF-A0A9E3WHX7-F1
#
_cell.length_a   1.000
_cell.length_b   1.000
_cell.length_c   1.000
_cell.angle_alpha   90.00
_cell.angle_beta   90.00
_cell.angle_gamma   90.00
#
_symmetry.space_group_name_H-M   'P 1'
#
loop_
_entity.id
_entity.type
_entity.pdbx_description
1 polymer ?
#
loop_
_entity_poly.entity_id
_entity_poly.type
_entity_poly.pdbx_seq_one_letter_code
_entity_poly.pdbx_strand_id
1 'polypeptide(L)'
;MDFVSGLSGVVWKHYLAGGPAMHPITFCSLIALTAIVYKLAVFRRIRMDTGEFLLGIRAALLDGRVAEAVAACGLHRGPVAVAVKAGLLKHGSPPEAVDRAMEHAAIEEIAYLERYLGLLASITAVAPLLGFLGTVIGLIVAFDAVADQGLGNPGVVAQGISVALHTTAWGLVVALVTKSFHDYFSGRVGSCAREMEVAACAVVETFSEMERIRA
;
A
#
# COMPACT_ATOMS: atom_id res chain seq x y z
N MET A 1 -26.47 -15.58 -10.88
CA MET A 1 -26.03 -14.21 -11.25
C MET A 1 -26.97 -13.14 -10.69
N ASP A 2 -27.93 -13.53 -9.84
CA ASP A 2 -29.03 -12.69 -9.36
C ASP A 2 -28.75 -11.98 -8.02
N PHE A 3 -27.74 -12.45 -7.28
CA PHE A 3 -27.30 -11.81 -6.04
C PHE A 3 -26.54 -10.50 -6.30
N VAL A 4 -25.74 -10.47 -7.37
CA VAL A 4 -24.93 -9.29 -7.74
C VAL A 4 -25.81 -8.21 -8.39
N SER A 5 -26.78 -8.59 -9.22
CA SER A 5 -27.75 -7.64 -9.78
C SER A 5 -28.68 -7.07 -8.69
N GLY A 6 -29.14 -7.90 -7.76
CA GLY A 6 -29.89 -7.47 -6.57
C GLY A 6 -29.10 -6.51 -5.68
N LEU A 7 -27.83 -6.82 -5.36
CA LEU A 7 -26.96 -5.92 -4.61
C LEU A 7 -26.72 -4.60 -5.35
N SER A 8 -26.47 -4.66 -6.67
CA SER A 8 -26.22 -3.46 -7.46
C SER A 8 -27.43 -2.51 -7.49
N GLY A 9 -28.65 -3.04 -7.57
CA GLY A 9 -29.88 -2.24 -7.53
C GLY A 9 -30.16 -1.62 -6.16
N VAL A 10 -29.87 -2.35 -5.07
CA VAL A 10 -30.02 -1.85 -3.69
C VAL A 10 -28.96 -0.78 -3.39
N VAL A 11 -27.70 -1.04 -3.75
CA VAL A 11 -26.58 -0.10 -3.61
C VAL A 11 -26.82 1.18 -4.41
N TRP A 12 -27.32 1.07 -5.64
CA TRP A 12 -27.63 2.23 -6.49
C TRP A 12 -28.76 3.10 -5.91
N LYS A 13 -29.80 2.48 -5.35
CA LYS A 13 -30.87 3.22 -4.64
C LYS A 13 -30.34 3.96 -3.41
N HIS A 14 -29.51 3.32 -2.59
CA HIS A 14 -28.91 3.97 -1.42
C HIS A 14 -27.86 5.03 -1.77
N TYR A 15 -27.20 4.89 -2.92
CA TYR A 15 -26.27 5.88 -3.44
C TYR A 15 -26.98 7.16 -3.85
N LEU A 16 -28.07 7.04 -4.62
CA LEU A 16 -28.92 8.16 -5.00
C LEU A 16 -29.55 8.84 -3.76
N ALA A 17 -29.82 8.07 -2.71
CA ALA A 17 -30.35 8.58 -1.45
C ALA A 17 -29.32 9.39 -0.63
N GLY A 18 -28.02 9.27 -0.87
CA GLY A 18 -26.98 10.00 -0.13
C GLY A 18 -26.70 11.43 -0.64
N GLY A 19 -27.35 11.86 -1.73
CA GLY A 19 -27.22 13.23 -2.23
C GLY A 19 -25.81 13.58 -2.75
N PRO A 20 -25.52 14.88 -2.96
CA PRO A 20 -24.31 15.33 -3.67
C PRO A 20 -23.00 15.05 -2.92
N ALA A 21 -23.04 14.88 -1.59
CA ALA A 21 -21.88 14.52 -0.78
C ALA A 21 -21.31 13.11 -1.10
N MET A 22 -22.05 12.28 -1.83
CA MET A 22 -21.61 10.95 -2.27
C MET A 22 -20.54 11.00 -3.38
N HIS A 23 -20.59 12.01 -4.25
CA HIS A 23 -19.65 12.13 -5.37
C HIS A 23 -18.17 12.17 -4.92
N PRO A 24 -17.75 13.01 -3.95
CA PRO A 24 -16.36 13.03 -3.50
C PRO A 24 -15.94 11.72 -2.81
N ILE A 25 -16.84 11.07 -2.04
CA ILE A 25 -16.56 9.76 -1.40
C ILE A 25 -16.30 8.69 -2.46
N THR A 26 -17.08 8.70 -3.53
CA THR A 26 -16.93 7.76 -4.67
C THR A 26 -15.62 7.97 -5.39
N PHE A 27 -15.23 9.23 -5.59
CA PHE A 27 -13.96 9.57 -6.20
C PHE A 27 -12.78 9.09 -5.35
N CYS A 28 -12.82 9.30 -4.04
CA CYS A 28 -11.83 8.74 -3.11
C CYS A 28 -11.77 7.20 -3.21
N SER A 29 -12.92 6.53 -3.29
CA SER A 29 -12.99 5.07 -3.44
C SER A 29 -12.34 4.58 -4.74
N LEU A 30 -12.55 5.27 -5.86
CA LEU A 30 -11.96 4.92 -7.15
C LEU A 30 -10.43 5.06 -7.14
N ILE A 31 -9.92 6.14 -6.56
CA ILE A 31 -8.47 6.35 -6.42
C ILE A 31 -7.87 5.28 -5.50
N ALA A 32 -8.49 5.01 -4.36
CA ALA A 32 -8.04 3.97 -3.44
C ALA A 32 -8.00 2.60 -4.14
N LEU A 33 -9.06 2.24 -4.86
CA LEU A 33 -9.11 0.99 -5.62
C LEU A 33 -7.98 0.89 -6.65
N THR A 34 -7.72 1.97 -7.40
CA THR A 34 -6.65 2.03 -8.40
C THR A 34 -5.28 1.80 -7.75
N ALA A 35 -5.01 2.48 -6.63
CA ALA A 35 -3.77 2.30 -5.87
C ALA A 35 -3.62 0.89 -5.28
N ILE A 36 -4.72 0.30 -4.77
CA ILE A 36 -4.75 -1.07 -4.24
C ILE A 36 -4.43 -2.08 -5.34
N VAL A 37 -5.10 -1.99 -6.50
CA VAL A 37 -4.87 -2.89 -7.64
C VAL A 37 -3.43 -2.77 -8.14
N TYR A 38 -2.92 -1.55 -8.28
CA TYR A 38 -1.53 -1.31 -8.65
C TYR A 38 -0.56 -1.98 -7.67
N LYS A 39 -0.74 -1.79 -6.36
CA LYS A 39 0.11 -2.40 -5.33
C LYS A 39 0.03 -3.91 -5.33
N LEU A 40 -1.18 -4.46 -5.46
CA LEU A 40 -1.38 -5.89 -5.53
C LEU A 40 -0.63 -6.48 -6.74
N ALA A 41 -0.64 -5.81 -7.88
CA ALA A 41 0.12 -6.23 -9.06
C ALA A 41 1.65 -6.18 -8.83
N VAL A 42 2.16 -5.14 -8.17
CA VAL A 42 3.58 -5.02 -7.81
C VAL A 42 3.99 -6.15 -6.86
N PHE A 43 3.30 -6.32 -5.74
CA PHE A 43 3.65 -7.36 -4.76
C PHE A 43 3.48 -8.78 -5.28
N ARG A 44 2.51 -9.03 -6.16
CA ARG A 44 2.36 -10.35 -6.82
C ARG A 44 3.51 -10.70 -7.75
N ARG A 45 4.25 -9.71 -8.26
CA ARG A 45 5.44 -9.94 -9.11
C ARG A 45 6.70 -10.20 -8.30
N ILE A 46 6.73 -9.83 -7.02
CA ILE A 46 7.84 -10.14 -6.11
C ILE A 46 7.70 -11.61 -5.69
N ARG A 47 8.23 -12.51 -6.52
CA ARG A 47 8.32 -13.95 -6.23
C ARG A 47 9.79 -14.33 -6.14
N MET A 48 10.33 -14.32 -4.93
CA MET A 48 11.66 -14.80 -4.64
C MET A 48 11.67 -15.48 -3.28
N ASP A 49 12.35 -16.61 -3.21
CA ASP A 49 12.76 -17.19 -1.94
C ASP A 49 14.09 -16.52 -1.54
N THR A 50 14.01 -15.58 -0.61
CA THR A 50 15.19 -14.82 -0.16
C THR A 50 16.24 -15.74 0.46
N GLY A 51 15.85 -16.83 1.11
CA GLY A 51 16.77 -17.78 1.72
C GLY A 51 17.57 -18.55 0.70
N GLU A 52 16.89 -19.17 -0.27
CA GLU A 52 17.55 -19.92 -1.36
C GLU A 52 18.45 -19.00 -2.20
N PHE A 53 17.98 -17.78 -2.49
CA PHE A 53 18.74 -16.78 -3.23
C PHE A 53 20.05 -16.41 -2.52
N LEU A 54 20.00 -16.10 -1.21
CA LEU A 54 21.21 -15.72 -0.46
C LEU A 54 22.19 -16.88 -0.32
N LEU A 55 21.70 -18.12 -0.16
CA LEU A 55 22.56 -19.31 -0.16
C LEU A 55 23.32 -19.46 -1.47
N GLY A 56 22.65 -19.26 -2.61
CA GLY A 56 23.27 -19.30 -3.93
C GLY A 56 24.32 -18.19 -4.12
N ILE A 57 24.02 -16.97 -3.69
CA ILE A 57 24.97 -15.85 -3.73
C ILE A 57 26.20 -16.12 -2.85
N ARG A 58 26.00 -16.60 -1.62
CA ARG A 58 27.10 -16.93 -0.70
C ARG A 58 28.03 -17.99 -1.29
N ALA A 59 27.49 -19.06 -1.87
CA ALA A 59 28.28 -20.10 -2.51
C ALA A 59 29.12 -19.55 -3.68
N ALA A 60 28.52 -18.73 -4.55
CA ALA A 60 29.23 -18.12 -5.66
C ALA A 60 30.34 -17.15 -5.20
N LEU A 61 30.12 -16.42 -4.09
CA LEU A 61 31.12 -15.52 -3.52
C LEU A 61 32.31 -16.27 -2.93
N LEU A 62 32.08 -17.33 -2.14
CA LEU A 62 33.14 -18.13 -1.55
C LEU A 62 34.03 -18.80 -2.61
N ASP A 63 33.45 -19.20 -3.75
CA ASP A 63 34.19 -19.72 -4.92
C ASP A 63 34.92 -18.62 -5.72
N GLY A 64 34.80 -17.35 -5.32
CA GLY A 64 35.40 -16.21 -6.02
C GLY A 64 34.69 -15.81 -7.32
N ARG A 65 33.51 -16.37 -7.62
CA ARG A 65 32.74 -16.16 -8.86
C ARG A 65 31.77 -14.98 -8.72
N VAL A 66 32.31 -13.79 -8.41
CA VAL A 66 31.51 -12.58 -8.18
C VAL A 66 30.70 -12.16 -9.41
N ALA A 67 31.25 -12.31 -10.62
CA ALA A 67 30.55 -11.99 -11.85
C ALA A 67 29.28 -12.85 -12.06
N GLU A 68 29.33 -14.13 -11.68
CA GLU A 68 28.17 -15.03 -11.73
C GLU A 68 27.12 -14.63 -10.68
N ALA A 69 27.55 -14.24 -9.47
CA ALA A 69 26.65 -13.74 -8.44
C ALA A 69 25.90 -12.48 -8.89
N VAL A 70 26.59 -11.52 -9.53
CA VAL A 70 25.96 -10.31 -10.12
C VAL A 70 24.97 -10.67 -11.21
N ALA A 71 25.30 -11.65 -12.07
CA ALA A 71 24.40 -12.11 -13.12
C ALA A 71 23.14 -12.78 -12.55
N ALA A 72 23.30 -13.59 -11.49
CA ALA A 72 22.19 -14.21 -10.78
C ALA A 72 21.22 -13.17 -10.20
N CYS A 73 21.72 -12.09 -9.61
CA CYS A 73 20.88 -10.97 -9.17
C CYS A 73 20.05 -10.36 -10.32
N GLY A 74 20.58 -10.34 -11.55
CA GLY A 74 19.88 -9.81 -12.73
C GLY A 74 18.70 -10.65 -13.21
N LEU A 75 18.67 -11.95 -12.88
CA LEU A 75 17.57 -12.86 -13.23
C LEU A 75 16.36 -12.68 -12.31
N HIS A 76 16.56 -12.08 -11.14
CA HIS A 76 15.58 -11.98 -10.08
C HIS A 76 15.03 -10.55 -9.97
N ARG A 77 13.71 -10.40 -10.11
CA ARG A 77 13.01 -9.10 -10.04
C ARG A 77 12.45 -8.82 -8.65
N GLY A 78 13.31 -8.73 -7.64
CA GLY A 78 12.93 -8.43 -6.27
C GLY A 78 13.86 -7.42 -5.59
N PRO A 79 13.36 -6.73 -4.55
CA PRO A 79 14.08 -5.66 -3.88
C PRO A 79 15.41 -6.15 -3.27
N VAL A 80 15.42 -7.38 -2.72
CA VAL A 80 16.63 -8.01 -2.20
C VAL A 80 17.70 -8.23 -3.28
N ALA A 81 17.31 -8.66 -4.48
CA ALA A 81 18.26 -8.86 -5.57
C ALA A 81 18.88 -7.53 -6.03
N VAL A 82 18.11 -6.44 -6.03
CA VAL A 82 18.61 -5.10 -6.36
C VAL A 82 19.62 -4.62 -5.33
N ALA A 83 19.29 -4.72 -4.03
CA ALA A 83 20.20 -4.34 -2.95
C ALA A 83 21.49 -5.16 -2.98
N VAL A 84 21.40 -6.49 -3.07
CA VAL A 84 22.58 -7.38 -3.15
C VAL A 84 23.43 -7.05 -4.37
N LYS A 85 22.83 -6.83 -5.53
CA LYS A 85 23.56 -6.43 -6.75
C LYS A 85 24.38 -5.16 -6.55
N ALA A 86 23.82 -4.15 -5.89
CA ALA A 86 24.52 -2.90 -5.62
C ALA A 86 25.77 -3.11 -4.76
N GLY A 87 25.70 -3.97 -3.74
CA GLY A 87 26.84 -4.37 -2.94
C GLY A 87 27.89 -5.15 -3.73
N LEU A 88 27.45 -6.15 -4.51
CA LEU A 88 28.34 -6.97 -5.33
C LEU A 88 29.14 -6.16 -6.38
N LEU A 89 28.54 -5.10 -6.93
CA LEU A 89 29.22 -4.19 -7.86
C LEU A 89 30.33 -3.36 -7.21
N LYS A 90 30.38 -3.30 -5.87
CA LYS A 90 31.45 -2.66 -5.10
C LYS A 90 32.52 -3.65 -4.61
N HIS A 91 32.54 -4.86 -5.16
CA HIS A 91 33.57 -5.85 -4.85
C HIS A 91 35.00 -5.27 -4.94
N GLY A 92 35.83 -5.55 -3.94
CA GLY A 92 37.20 -5.04 -3.81
C GLY A 92 37.31 -3.66 -3.14
N SER A 93 36.17 -3.05 -2.77
CA SER A 93 36.13 -1.90 -1.86
C SER A 93 36.07 -2.38 -0.41
N PRO A 94 36.44 -1.55 0.59
CA PRO A 94 36.29 -1.91 1.99
C PRO A 94 34.84 -2.30 2.33
N PRO A 95 34.62 -3.18 3.34
CA PRO A 95 33.29 -3.67 3.71
C PRO A 95 32.26 -2.55 3.94
N GLU A 96 32.69 -1.43 4.53
CA GLU A 96 31.88 -0.23 4.76
C GLU A 96 31.36 0.44 3.48
N ALA A 97 32.08 0.30 2.37
CA ALA A 97 31.65 0.84 1.07
C ALA A 97 30.65 -0.08 0.38
N VAL A 98 30.75 -1.40 0.60
CA VAL A 98 29.78 -2.40 0.13
C VAL A 98 28.47 -2.20 0.88
N ASP A 99 28.52 -2.13 2.21
CA ASP A 99 27.36 -1.94 3.08
C ASP A 99 26.58 -0.67 2.72
N ARG A 100 27.27 0.48 2.63
CA ARG A 100 26.65 1.74 2.20
C ARG A 100 26.00 1.68 0.82
N ALA A 101 26.59 0.93 -0.13
CA ALA A 101 25.98 0.77 -1.45
C ALA A 101 24.69 -0.05 -1.40
N MET A 102 24.63 -1.07 -0.53
CA MET A 102 23.42 -1.85 -0.29
C MET A 102 22.35 -1.04 0.43
N GLU A 103 22.73 -0.29 1.48
CA GLU A 103 21.82 0.61 2.20
C GLU A 103 21.17 1.64 1.28
N HIS A 104 21.97 2.31 0.43
CA HIS A 104 21.46 3.28 -0.53
C HIS A 104 20.44 2.65 -1.49
N ALA A 105 20.75 1.47 -2.05
CA ALA A 105 19.83 0.75 -2.93
C ALA A 105 18.56 0.30 -2.18
N ALA A 106 18.68 -0.13 -0.92
CA ALA A 106 17.54 -0.50 -0.09
C ALA A 106 16.62 0.70 0.19
N ILE A 107 17.16 1.88 0.48
CA ILE A 107 16.38 3.11 0.68
C ILE A 107 15.59 3.46 -0.58
N GLU A 108 16.21 3.39 -1.76
CA GLU A 108 15.52 3.65 -3.03
C GLU A 108 14.40 2.65 -3.31
N GLU A 109 14.65 1.35 -3.08
CA GLU A 109 13.66 0.29 -3.24
C GLU A 109 12.50 0.41 -2.23
N ILE A 110 12.79 0.74 -0.96
CA ILE A 110 11.76 1.01 0.05
C ILE A 110 10.90 2.19 -0.39
N ALA A 111 11.49 3.31 -0.81
CA ALA A 111 10.75 4.47 -1.27
C ALA A 111 9.85 4.13 -2.48
N TYR A 112 10.33 3.31 -3.41
CA TYR A 112 9.52 2.80 -4.52
C TYR A 112 8.34 1.93 -4.03
N LEU A 113 8.59 1.05 -3.07
CA LEU A 113 7.58 0.18 -2.45
C LEU A 113 6.61 0.95 -1.54
N GLU A 114 6.95 2.14 -1.06
CA GLU A 114 6.06 3.03 -0.29
C GLU A 114 5.20 3.93 -1.17
N ARG A 115 5.53 4.12 -2.46
CA ARG A 115 4.76 4.97 -3.36
C ARG A 115 3.27 4.63 -3.32
N TYR A 116 2.39 5.62 -3.17
CA TYR A 116 0.93 5.48 -2.99
C TYR A 116 0.44 4.97 -1.63
N LEU A 117 1.28 4.49 -0.71
CA LEU A 117 0.83 4.16 0.66
C LEU A 117 0.37 5.42 1.40
N GLY A 118 1.12 6.52 1.28
CA GLY A 118 0.72 7.81 1.86
C GLY A 118 -0.64 8.29 1.35
N LEU A 119 -0.94 8.05 0.07
CA LEU A 119 -2.25 8.37 -0.52
C LEU A 119 -3.38 7.50 0.08
N LEU A 120 -3.14 6.19 0.26
CA LEU A 120 -4.12 5.31 0.93
C LEU A 120 -4.34 5.72 2.39
N ALA A 121 -3.27 6.14 3.09
CA ALA A 121 -3.36 6.67 4.45
C ALA A 121 -4.23 7.94 4.49
N SER A 122 -3.99 8.89 3.57
CA SER A 122 -4.81 10.10 3.46
C SER A 122 -6.28 9.78 3.19
N ILE A 123 -6.59 8.86 2.28
CA ILE A 123 -7.98 8.48 1.98
C ILE A 123 -8.65 7.85 3.19
N THR A 124 -7.93 7.04 3.96
CA THR A 124 -8.46 6.47 5.21
C THR A 124 -8.88 7.56 6.19
N ALA A 125 -8.13 8.66 6.28
CA ALA A 125 -8.46 9.78 7.15
C ALA A 125 -9.58 10.68 6.58
N VAL A 126 -9.58 10.94 5.27
CA VAL A 126 -10.49 11.89 4.63
C VAL A 126 -11.88 11.30 4.34
N ALA A 127 -11.98 10.01 3.99
CA ALA A 127 -13.27 9.40 3.64
C ALA A 127 -14.31 9.44 4.77
N PRO A 128 -13.98 9.16 6.06
CA PRO A 128 -14.91 9.33 7.16
C PRO A 128 -15.32 10.78 7.38
N LEU A 129 -14.39 11.72 7.22
CA LEU A 129 -14.66 13.16 7.36
C LEU A 129 -15.62 13.66 6.28
N LEU A 130 -15.50 13.17 5.04
CA LEU A 130 -16.46 13.44 3.98
C LEU A 130 -17.84 12.85 4.29
N GLY A 131 -17.90 11.65 4.87
CA GLY A 131 -19.15 11.03 5.34
C GLY A 131 -19.84 11.86 6.42
N PHE A 132 -19.06 12.33 7.40
CA PHE A 132 -19.50 13.24 8.46
C PHE A 132 -19.93 14.61 7.92
N LEU A 133 -19.24 15.16 6.93
CA LEU A 133 -19.69 16.39 6.26
C LEU A 133 -21.07 16.18 5.62
N GLY A 134 -21.29 15.02 4.99
CA GLY A 134 -22.60 14.64 4.45
C GLY A 134 -23.71 14.60 5.49
N THR A 135 -23.43 14.18 6.74
CA THR A 135 -24.45 14.22 7.81
C THR A 135 -24.80 15.62 8.22
N VAL A 136 -23.81 16.48 8.38
CA VAL A 136 -24.02 17.88 8.73
C VAL A 136 -24.90 18.55 7.67
N ILE A 137 -24.59 18.35 6.39
CA ILE A 137 -25.39 18.89 5.28
C ILE A 137 -26.82 18.31 5.29
N GLY A 138 -26.98 16.99 5.46
CA GLY A 138 -28.31 16.36 5.48
C GLY A 138 -29.19 16.85 6.64
N LEU A 139 -28.59 17.09 7.81
CA LEU A 139 -29.29 17.66 8.95
C LEU A 139 -29.67 19.13 8.74
N ILE A 140 -28.78 19.95 8.15
CA ILE A 140 -29.10 21.36 7.82
C ILE A 140 -30.33 21.40 6.90
N VAL A 141 -30.33 20.61 5.83
CA VAL A 141 -31.47 20.55 4.89
C VAL A 141 -32.76 20.08 5.58
N ALA A 142 -32.67 19.11 6.50
CA ALA A 142 -33.83 18.63 7.25
C ALA A 142 -34.42 19.73 8.15
N PHE A 143 -33.59 20.50 8.85
CA PHE A 143 -34.04 21.56 9.74
C PHE A 143 -34.52 22.81 9.00
N ASP A 144 -33.89 23.17 7.88
CA ASP A 144 -34.37 24.27 7.03
C ASP A 144 -35.78 23.98 6.51
N ALA A 145 -36.06 22.73 6.10
CA ALA A 145 -37.40 22.33 5.68
C ALA A 145 -38.45 22.44 6.81
N VAL A 146 -38.07 22.17 8.06
CA VAL A 146 -38.95 22.35 9.23
C VAL A 146 -39.18 23.83 9.51
N ALA A 147 -38.16 24.67 9.35
CA ALA A 147 -38.28 26.11 9.54
C ALA A 147 -39.25 26.73 8.52
N ASP A 148 -39.20 26.29 7.26
CA ASP A 148 -40.03 26.82 6.18
C ASP A 148 -41.48 26.32 6.20
N GLN A 149 -41.69 25.02 6.46
CA GLN A 149 -43.00 24.36 6.30
C GLN A 149 -43.65 23.97 7.63
N GLY A 150 -42.97 24.21 8.77
CA GLY A 150 -43.35 23.67 10.07
C GLY A 150 -43.24 22.14 10.12
N LEU A 151 -43.81 21.53 11.17
CA LEU A 151 -43.85 20.06 11.33
C LEU A 151 -44.90 19.37 10.44
N GLY A 152 -45.40 20.04 9.39
CA GLY A 152 -46.54 19.59 8.60
C GLY A 152 -46.31 18.30 7.80
N ASN A 153 -45.06 17.95 7.48
CA ASN A 153 -44.71 16.70 6.82
C ASN A 153 -43.44 16.05 7.43
N PRO A 154 -43.59 15.09 8.37
CA PRO A 154 -42.47 14.37 8.97
C PRO A 154 -41.57 13.62 7.96
N GLY A 155 -42.08 13.33 6.77
CA GLY A 155 -41.35 12.62 5.72
C GLY A 155 -40.13 13.39 5.20
N VAL A 156 -40.19 14.73 5.18
CA VAL A 156 -39.08 15.57 4.68
C VAL A 156 -37.89 15.51 5.63
N VAL A 157 -38.15 15.56 6.94
CA VAL A 157 -37.11 15.40 7.98
C VAL A 157 -36.50 14.01 7.92
N ALA A 158 -37.34 12.97 7.80
CA ALA A 158 -36.88 11.59 7.68
C ALA A 158 -35.98 11.39 6.45
N GLN A 159 -36.26 12.09 5.34
CA GLN A 159 -35.44 12.04 4.14
C GLN A 159 -34.04 12.65 4.37
N GLY A 160 -33.94 13.83 4.98
CA GLY A 160 -32.64 14.46 5.27
C GLY A 160 -31.78 13.65 6.25
N ILE A 161 -32.41 13.03 7.25
CA ILE A 161 -31.73 12.09 8.16
C ILE A 161 -31.27 10.83 7.43
N SER A 162 -32.09 10.28 6.52
CA SER A 162 -31.71 9.11 5.72
C SER A 162 -30.49 9.39 4.83
N VAL A 163 -30.46 10.56 4.19
CA VAL A 163 -29.32 11.04 3.40
C VAL A 163 -28.05 11.06 4.26
N ALA A 164 -28.13 11.69 5.43
CA ALA A 164 -27.04 11.82 6.39
C ALA A 164 -26.47 10.44 6.81
N LEU A 165 -27.33 9.50 7.17
CA LEU A 165 -26.90 8.17 7.61
C LEU A 165 -26.22 7.39 6.48
N HIS A 166 -26.74 7.47 5.26
CA HIS A 166 -26.16 6.79 4.12
C HIS A 166 -24.78 7.34 3.75
N THR A 167 -24.57 8.65 3.75
CA THR A 167 -23.26 9.24 3.42
C THR A 167 -22.18 8.81 4.41
N THR A 168 -22.51 8.76 5.71
CA THR A 168 -21.57 8.31 6.73
C THR A 168 -21.22 6.84 6.59
N ALA A 169 -22.23 5.99 6.40
CA ALA A 169 -22.00 4.56 6.23
C ALA A 169 -21.04 4.29 5.06
N TRP A 170 -21.22 4.97 3.93
CA TRP A 170 -20.33 4.86 2.78
C TRP A 170 -18.92 5.36 3.04
N GLY A 171 -18.77 6.53 3.67
CA GLY A 171 -17.46 7.06 4.04
C GLY A 171 -16.67 6.11 4.94
N LEU A 172 -17.35 5.49 5.91
CA LEU A 172 -16.76 4.50 6.81
C LEU A 172 -16.37 3.20 6.11
N VAL A 173 -17.22 2.68 5.22
CA VAL A 173 -16.93 1.46 4.44
C VAL A 173 -15.68 1.66 3.58
N VAL A 174 -15.60 2.78 2.85
CA VAL A 174 -14.42 3.10 2.02
C VAL A 174 -13.16 3.21 2.87
N ALA A 175 -13.25 3.89 4.02
CA ALA A 175 -12.12 4.04 4.93
C ALA A 175 -11.65 2.70 5.50
N LEU A 176 -12.58 1.86 5.94
CA LEU A 176 -12.28 0.55 6.52
C LEU A 176 -11.53 -0.34 5.53
N VAL A 177 -12.06 -0.48 4.31
CA VAL A 177 -11.44 -1.30 3.26
C VAL A 177 -10.07 -0.74 2.91
N THR A 178 -9.97 0.58 2.70
CA THR A 178 -8.70 1.24 2.35
C THR A 178 -7.65 1.03 3.44
N LYS A 179 -8.03 1.14 4.72
CA LYS A 179 -7.14 0.94 5.86
C LYS A 179 -6.60 -0.48 5.93
N SER A 180 -7.45 -1.49 5.75
CA SER A 180 -7.01 -2.89 5.77
C SER A 180 -5.94 -3.17 4.72
N PHE A 181 -6.12 -2.63 3.51
CA PHE A 181 -5.11 -2.77 2.45
C PHE A 181 -3.85 -1.94 2.72
N HIS A 182 -3.99 -0.71 3.23
CA HIS A 182 -2.85 0.11 3.64
C HIS A 182 -1.96 -0.64 4.63
N ASP A 183 -2.54 -1.20 5.69
CA ASP A 183 -1.79 -1.90 6.74
C ASP A 183 -1.12 -3.16 6.20
N TYR A 184 -1.83 -3.92 5.36
CA TYR A 184 -1.27 -5.09 4.68
C TYR A 184 -0.05 -4.71 3.84
N PHE A 185 -0.16 -3.68 2.99
CA PHE A 185 0.96 -3.24 2.16
C PHE A 185 2.10 -2.68 3.00
N SER A 186 1.83 -1.87 4.01
CA SER A 186 2.84 -1.34 4.93
C SER A 186 3.62 -2.45 5.63
N GLY A 187 2.93 -3.51 6.09
CA GLY A 187 3.58 -4.69 6.69
C GLY A 187 4.45 -5.45 5.67
N ARG A 188 4.02 -5.54 4.41
CA ARG A 188 4.81 -6.15 3.33
C ARG A 188 6.06 -5.32 2.99
N VAL A 189 5.96 -4.00 2.91
CA VAL A 189 7.13 -3.12 2.73
C VAL A 189 8.13 -3.33 3.87
N GLY A 190 7.67 -3.30 5.12
CA GLY A 190 8.54 -3.51 6.28
C GLY A 190 9.18 -4.90 6.31
N SER A 191 8.51 -5.92 5.77
CA SER A 191 9.11 -7.26 5.62
C SER A 191 10.20 -7.27 4.57
N CYS A 192 9.98 -6.65 3.40
CA CYS A 192 11.00 -6.52 2.37
C CYS A 192 12.21 -5.70 2.84
N ALA A 193 11.99 -4.64 3.63
CA ALA A 193 13.07 -3.85 4.23
C ALA A 193 13.97 -4.72 5.13
N ARG A 194 13.37 -5.50 6.04
CA ARG A 194 14.12 -6.44 6.89
C ARG A 194 14.86 -7.51 6.09
N GLU A 195 14.23 -8.04 5.04
CA GLU A 195 14.89 -9.02 4.17
C GLU A 195 16.13 -8.43 3.46
N MET A 196 16.07 -7.17 3.03
CA MET A 196 17.23 -6.46 2.46
C MET A 196 18.33 -6.22 3.49
N GLU A 197 17.98 -5.85 4.72
CA GLU A 197 18.93 -5.65 5.82
C GLU A 197 19.66 -6.95 6.18
N VAL A 198 18.92 -8.04 6.35
CA VAL A 198 19.50 -9.37 6.59
C VAL A 198 20.42 -9.80 5.44
N ALA A 199 20.00 -9.56 4.20
CA ALA A 199 20.82 -9.82 3.02
C ALA A 199 22.12 -9.00 3.01
N ALA A 200 22.07 -7.73 3.42
CA ALA A 200 23.24 -6.87 3.53
C ALA A 200 24.25 -7.41 4.54
N CYS A 201 23.80 -7.72 5.76
CA CYS A 201 24.68 -8.32 6.77
C CYS A 201 25.34 -9.61 6.25
N ALA A 202 24.56 -10.51 5.64
CA ALA A 202 25.08 -11.78 5.13
C ALA A 202 26.14 -11.60 4.03
N VAL A 203 25.96 -10.62 3.13
CA VAL A 203 26.91 -10.33 2.05
C VAL A 203 28.19 -9.70 2.61
N VAL A 204 28.07 -8.74 3.54
CA VAL A 204 29.22 -8.08 4.19
C VAL A 204 30.05 -9.06 5.02
N GLU A 205 29.40 -9.95 5.77
CA GLU A 205 30.06 -11.04 6.50
C GLU A 205 30.81 -11.96 5.54
N THR A 206 30.18 -12.34 4.42
CA THR A 206 30.81 -13.21 3.42
C THR A 206 32.05 -12.54 2.79
N PHE A 207 31.99 -11.25 2.47
CA PHE A 207 33.17 -10.52 1.98
C PHE A 207 34.29 -10.45 3.01
N SER A 208 33.95 -10.20 4.28
CA SER A 208 34.93 -10.17 5.36
C SER A 208 35.60 -11.54 5.58
N GLU A 209 34.83 -12.62 5.45
CA GLU A 209 35.36 -14.00 5.49
C GLU A 209 36.32 -14.28 4.32
N MET A 210 35.96 -13.85 3.11
CA MET A 210 36.83 -13.97 1.93
C MET A 210 38.15 -13.22 2.08
N GLU A 211 38.14 -12.01 2.63
CA GLU A 211 39.36 -11.23 2.89
C GLU A 211 40.26 -11.93 3.92
N ARG A 212 39.69 -12.52 4.97
CA ARG A 212 40.45 -13.33 5.95
C ARG A 212 41.07 -14.59 5.37
N ILE A 213 40.40 -15.25 4.42
CA ILE A 213 40.93 -16.46 3.77
C ILE A 213 42.08 -16.12 2.80
N ARG A 214 42.08 -14.90 2.22
CA ARG A 214 43.10 -14.45 1.27
C ARG A 214 44.32 -13.78 1.91
N ALA A 215 44.21 -13.35 3.16
CA ALA A 215 45.31 -12.76 3.95
C ALA A 215 46.21 -13.84 4.55
#